data_AF-A0AAJ7FIS5-F1
#
_entry.id   AF-A0AAJ7FIS5-F1
#
_cell.length_a   1.000
_cell.length_b   1.000
_cell.length_c   1.000
_cell.angle_alpha   90.00
_cell.angle_beta   90.00
_cell.angle_gamma   90.00
#
_symmetry.space_group_name_H-M   'P 1'
#
loop_
_entity.id
_entity.type
_entity.pdbx_description
1 polymer ?
#
loop_
_entity_poly.entity_id
_entity_poly.type
_entity_poly.pdbx_seq_one_letter_code
_entity_poly.pdbx_strand_id
1 'polypeptide(L)'
;MSDYPGQEVEDSGRGEIVSNGSGVQLDESIRRYRYRGSYELRDLEAAIRDAYASKVLQSQIAERRANLMAEKVREKHAADLIRDQEIDTLAVERRRLIEESKRRDEYREELKEQIEARLRETLVREEADRLERQLLIEVDRLRDELEERRKMEAKMALAVKLRAERRVFAEIREIHEDKEREKLANEMERQRKYLDEVERRTRELGALRRERVERRNYVIEAMARNMVDFESEKREREDVISELVAEEMRCEALIEERDRELRERMMKDDLAECLKNQIEQTEENRRRVQDEDDLFAEAVMLRVMQDERVERMTAEARKRACFRYRQELECLMEERRMRRREELDRIREYRKMERDCEIKRRDLVRTERERLLMEHAENIAGFLNKDLLTMEERQRIEKLLKN
;
A
#
# COMPACT_ATOMS: atom_id res chain seq x y z
N MET A 1 -47.15 -100.74 -42.22
CA MET A 1 -46.17 -101.82 -42.44
C MET A 1 -46.34 -102.78 -41.26
N SER A 2 -47.47 -103.49 -41.21
CA SER A 2 -47.79 -104.77 -41.89
C SER A 2 -47.05 -105.92 -41.19
N ASP A 3 -47.70 -106.70 -40.29
CA ASP A 3 -48.63 -107.82 -40.58
C ASP A 3 -47.94 -108.89 -41.46
N TYR A 4 -47.78 -110.19 -41.16
CA TYR A 4 -48.38 -111.17 -40.24
C TYR A 4 -47.42 -112.40 -40.18
N PRO A 5 -47.41 -113.25 -39.13
CA PRO A 5 -46.94 -114.64 -39.26
C PRO A 5 -48.02 -115.68 -38.87
N GLY A 6 -47.95 -116.86 -39.52
CA GLY A 6 -48.67 -118.10 -39.16
C GLY A 6 -49.15 -118.86 -40.40
N GLN A 7 -48.36 -119.75 -41.03
CA GLN A 7 -48.17 -121.18 -40.69
C GLN A 7 -49.50 -121.94 -40.56
N GLU A 8 -49.92 -122.71 -41.57
CA GLU A 8 -49.48 -124.07 -41.99
C GLU A 8 -50.29 -125.20 -41.30
N VAL A 9 -50.52 -126.26 -42.09
CA VAL A 9 -50.70 -127.68 -41.72
C VAL A 9 -52.13 -128.28 -41.80
N GLU A 10 -52.31 -129.04 -42.90
CA GLU A 10 -52.97 -130.35 -43.06
C GLU A 10 -54.50 -130.50 -43.04
N ASP A 11 -55.10 -131.50 -43.68
CA ASP A 11 -54.84 -132.36 -44.86
C ASP A 11 -55.99 -133.39 -44.85
N SER A 12 -56.16 -134.11 -45.96
CA SER A 12 -57.01 -135.30 -46.15
C SER A 12 -58.53 -135.05 -46.21
N GLY A 13 -59.28 -135.57 -47.17
CA GLY A 13 -58.95 -136.53 -48.22
C GLY A 13 -60.11 -137.52 -48.40
N ARG A 14 -60.38 -137.85 -49.67
CA ARG A 14 -61.22 -138.99 -50.15
C ARG A 14 -62.72 -138.82 -49.90
N GLY A 15 -63.61 -139.19 -50.80
CA GLY A 15 -63.58 -140.07 -51.97
C GLY A 15 -65.05 -140.47 -52.16
N GLU A 16 -65.60 -140.30 -53.36
CA GLU A 16 -65.79 -141.41 -54.30
C GLU A 16 -67.14 -142.15 -54.13
N ILE A 17 -67.75 -142.43 -55.29
CA ILE A 17 -68.59 -143.60 -55.61
C ILE A 17 -70.09 -143.45 -55.26
N VAL A 18 -70.96 -143.13 -56.22
CA VAL A 18 -71.48 -144.02 -57.29
C VAL A 18 -72.39 -145.12 -56.74
N SER A 19 -73.66 -145.10 -57.11
CA SER A 19 -74.30 -146.15 -57.92
C SER A 19 -75.82 -146.21 -57.70
N ASN A 20 -76.52 -146.24 -58.84
CA ASN A 20 -77.59 -147.19 -59.12
C ASN A 20 -78.82 -147.20 -58.21
N GLY A 21 -79.72 -146.27 -58.49
CA GLY A 21 -81.15 -146.39 -58.14
C GLY A 21 -82.02 -146.91 -59.29
N SER A 22 -81.50 -147.74 -60.20
CA SER A 22 -82.25 -148.28 -61.37
C SER A 22 -83.12 -149.51 -61.04
N GLY A 23 -83.38 -149.79 -59.76
CA GLY A 23 -84.34 -150.80 -59.30
C GLY A 23 -85.48 -150.25 -58.43
N VAL A 24 -85.40 -148.98 -58.00
CA VAL A 24 -86.33 -148.41 -57.00
C VAL A 24 -87.63 -147.91 -57.63
N GLN A 25 -87.67 -147.72 -58.96
CA GLN A 25 -88.82 -147.09 -59.64
C GLN A 25 -90.06 -147.99 -59.78
N LEU A 26 -89.94 -149.32 -59.72
CA LEU A 26 -91.12 -150.21 -59.77
C LEU A 26 -91.66 -150.55 -58.36
N ASP A 27 -90.79 -150.74 -57.36
CA ASP A 27 -91.22 -151.03 -55.98
C ASP A 27 -91.76 -149.77 -55.26
N GLU A 28 -91.29 -148.57 -55.62
CA GLU A 28 -91.90 -147.33 -55.16
C GLU A 28 -93.29 -147.08 -55.76
N SER A 29 -93.56 -147.55 -56.99
CA SER A 29 -94.84 -147.30 -57.67
C SER A 29 -95.99 -148.12 -57.04
N ILE A 30 -95.69 -149.33 -56.55
CA ILE A 30 -96.65 -150.16 -55.79
C ILE A 30 -96.80 -149.65 -54.34
N ARG A 31 -95.72 -149.13 -53.73
CA ARG A 31 -95.81 -148.45 -52.42
C ARG A 31 -96.61 -147.15 -52.51
N ARG A 32 -96.38 -146.27 -53.50
CA ARG A 32 -97.08 -144.98 -53.63
C ARG A 32 -98.61 -145.11 -53.71
N TYR A 33 -99.15 -146.18 -54.29
CA TYR A 33 -100.61 -146.41 -54.33
C TYR A 33 -101.20 -146.83 -52.98
N ARG A 34 -100.41 -147.46 -52.09
CA ARG A 34 -100.81 -147.75 -50.70
C ARG A 34 -100.53 -146.56 -49.75
N TYR A 35 -99.52 -145.74 -50.06
CA TYR A 35 -99.13 -144.54 -49.27
C TYR A 35 -100.08 -143.34 -49.42
N ARG A 36 -100.87 -143.25 -50.51
CA ARG A 36 -101.77 -142.10 -50.71
C ARG A 36 -103.10 -142.19 -49.93
N GLY A 37 -103.45 -143.34 -49.37
CA GLY A 37 -104.75 -143.62 -48.76
C GLY A 37 -104.79 -143.74 -47.23
N SER A 38 -103.65 -143.81 -46.52
CA SER A 38 -103.64 -143.89 -45.05
C SER A 38 -103.35 -142.52 -44.42
N TYR A 39 -104.14 -142.14 -43.41
CA TYR A 39 -103.98 -140.84 -42.73
C TYR A 39 -102.75 -140.83 -41.80
N GLU A 40 -102.38 -141.99 -41.25
CA GLU A 40 -101.31 -142.15 -40.25
C GLU A 40 -99.91 -141.74 -40.76
N LEU A 41 -99.63 -141.92 -42.05
CA LEU A 41 -98.31 -141.59 -42.60
C LEU A 41 -98.12 -140.07 -42.81
N ARG A 42 -99.20 -139.32 -42.98
CA ARG A 42 -99.16 -137.86 -43.14
C ARG A 42 -98.85 -137.15 -41.81
N ASP A 43 -99.43 -137.65 -40.72
CA ASP A 43 -99.18 -137.14 -39.38
C ASP A 43 -97.74 -137.40 -38.94
N LEU A 44 -97.18 -138.55 -39.31
CA LEU A 44 -95.78 -138.86 -39.05
C LEU A 44 -94.83 -137.91 -39.80
N GLU A 45 -95.13 -137.59 -41.07
CA GLU A 45 -94.30 -136.69 -41.87
C GLU A 45 -94.35 -135.24 -41.35
N ALA A 46 -95.50 -134.78 -40.87
CA ALA A 46 -95.65 -133.48 -40.21
C ALA A 46 -94.85 -133.43 -38.89
N ALA A 47 -94.95 -134.46 -38.06
CA ALA A 47 -94.20 -134.56 -36.81
C ALA A 47 -92.68 -134.55 -37.03
N ILE A 48 -92.20 -135.17 -38.12
CA ILE A 48 -90.77 -135.17 -38.48
C ILE A 48 -90.32 -133.76 -38.91
N ARG A 49 -91.12 -133.03 -39.70
CA ARG A 49 -90.78 -131.64 -40.09
C ARG A 49 -90.69 -130.70 -38.88
N ASP A 50 -91.62 -130.83 -37.94
CA ASP A 50 -91.62 -130.03 -36.70
C ASP A 50 -90.40 -130.35 -35.81
N ALA A 51 -89.99 -131.62 -35.76
CA ALA A 51 -88.76 -132.02 -35.06
C ALA A 51 -87.50 -131.42 -35.70
N TYR A 52 -87.43 -131.37 -37.04
CA TYR A 52 -86.32 -130.72 -37.74
C TYR A 52 -86.29 -129.19 -37.54
N ALA A 53 -87.44 -128.52 -37.58
CA ALA A 53 -87.53 -127.08 -37.29
C ALA A 53 -87.10 -126.78 -35.83
N SER A 54 -87.52 -127.61 -34.88
CA SER A 54 -87.13 -127.49 -33.47
C SER A 54 -85.61 -127.67 -33.26
N LYS A 55 -84.97 -128.57 -34.02
CA LYS A 55 -83.52 -128.77 -33.96
C LYS A 55 -82.74 -127.53 -34.46
N VAL A 56 -83.19 -126.91 -35.55
CA VAL A 56 -82.56 -125.68 -36.08
C VAL A 56 -82.75 -124.50 -35.12
N LEU A 57 -83.94 -124.39 -34.51
CA LEU A 57 -84.19 -123.36 -33.51
C LEU A 57 -83.28 -123.53 -32.29
N GLN A 58 -83.07 -124.76 -31.82
CA GLN A 58 -82.15 -125.06 -30.73
C GLN A 58 -80.70 -124.70 -31.09
N SER A 59 -80.23 -124.99 -32.30
CA SER A 59 -78.88 -124.61 -32.70
C SER A 59 -78.69 -123.09 -32.78
N GLN A 60 -79.69 -122.35 -33.28
CA GLN A 60 -79.65 -120.88 -33.31
C GLN A 60 -79.67 -120.25 -31.91
N ILE A 61 -80.45 -120.83 -30.98
CA ILE A 61 -80.46 -120.40 -29.58
C ILE A 61 -79.09 -120.66 -28.93
N ALA A 62 -78.45 -121.80 -29.21
CA ALA A 62 -77.12 -122.10 -28.71
C ALA A 62 -76.05 -121.13 -29.25
N GLU A 63 -76.09 -120.82 -30.54
CA GLU A 63 -75.17 -119.87 -31.19
C GLU A 63 -75.32 -118.45 -30.63
N ARG A 64 -76.56 -117.94 -30.48
CA ARG A 64 -76.79 -116.62 -29.84
C ARG A 64 -76.28 -116.58 -28.41
N ARG A 65 -76.46 -117.66 -27.64
CA ARG A 65 -75.93 -117.76 -26.28
C ARG A 65 -74.41 -117.76 -26.25
N ALA A 66 -73.76 -118.44 -27.20
CA ALA A 66 -72.30 -118.43 -27.34
C ALA A 66 -71.76 -117.04 -27.69
N ASN A 67 -72.40 -116.35 -28.65
CA ASN A 67 -72.01 -114.99 -29.04
C ASN A 67 -72.16 -113.99 -27.90
N LEU A 68 -73.27 -114.04 -27.15
CA LEU A 68 -73.47 -113.18 -25.99
C LEU A 68 -72.41 -113.41 -24.90
N MET A 69 -71.96 -114.65 -24.70
CA MET A 69 -70.87 -114.96 -23.78
C MET A 69 -69.53 -114.42 -24.30
N ALA A 70 -69.27 -114.53 -25.61
CA ALA A 70 -68.05 -114.00 -26.21
C ALA A 70 -67.97 -112.45 -26.13
N GLU A 71 -69.07 -111.75 -26.34
CA GLU A 71 -69.15 -110.29 -26.17
C GLU A 71 -68.88 -109.87 -24.73
N LYS A 72 -69.51 -110.54 -23.75
CA LYS A 72 -69.25 -110.29 -22.32
C LYS A 72 -67.79 -110.50 -21.92
N VAL A 73 -67.10 -111.47 -22.54
CA VAL A 73 -65.66 -111.68 -22.31
C VAL A 73 -64.84 -110.53 -22.90
N ARG A 74 -65.17 -110.06 -24.10
CA ARG A 74 -64.48 -108.91 -24.73
C ARG A 74 -64.70 -107.61 -23.95
N GLU A 75 -65.91 -107.34 -23.49
CA GLU A 75 -66.22 -106.15 -22.67
C GLU A 75 -65.45 -106.17 -21.35
N LYS A 76 -65.39 -107.32 -20.67
CA LYS A 76 -64.58 -107.47 -19.46
C LYS A 76 -63.10 -107.20 -19.74
N HIS A 77 -62.56 -107.77 -20.81
CA HIS A 77 -61.16 -107.57 -21.16
C HIS A 77 -60.84 -106.11 -21.49
N ALA A 78 -61.74 -105.40 -22.19
CA ALA A 78 -61.61 -103.96 -22.45
C ALA A 78 -61.68 -103.14 -21.16
N ALA A 79 -62.58 -103.48 -20.23
CA ALA A 79 -62.72 -102.81 -18.94
C ALA A 79 -61.54 -103.09 -17.98
N ASP A 80 -60.89 -104.24 -18.09
CA ASP A 80 -59.64 -104.54 -17.37
C ASP A 80 -58.49 -103.71 -17.95
N LEU A 81 -58.37 -103.61 -19.28
CA LEU A 81 -57.32 -102.81 -19.93
C LEU A 81 -57.37 -101.31 -19.56
N ILE A 82 -58.59 -100.74 -19.48
CA ILE A 82 -58.78 -99.34 -19.07
C ILE A 82 -58.37 -99.15 -17.61
N ARG A 83 -58.74 -100.08 -16.73
CA ARG A 83 -58.35 -100.03 -15.30
C ARG A 83 -56.84 -100.11 -15.14
N ASP A 84 -56.16 -100.95 -15.91
CA ASP A 84 -54.70 -101.05 -15.87
C ASP A 84 -54.03 -99.75 -16.34
N GLN A 85 -54.56 -99.10 -17.39
CA GLN A 85 -54.08 -97.79 -17.85
C GLN A 85 -54.29 -96.66 -16.82
N GLU A 86 -55.41 -96.66 -16.12
CA GLU A 86 -55.67 -95.70 -15.02
C GLU A 86 -54.69 -95.91 -13.85
N ILE A 87 -54.38 -97.17 -13.51
CA ILE A 87 -53.40 -97.50 -12.47
C ILE A 87 -52.00 -97.03 -12.89
N ASP A 88 -51.60 -97.25 -14.13
CA ASP A 88 -50.30 -96.83 -14.66
C ASP A 88 -50.14 -95.31 -14.70
N THR A 89 -51.19 -94.58 -15.13
CA THR A 89 -51.16 -93.11 -15.16
C THR A 89 -51.05 -92.52 -13.76
N LEU A 90 -51.83 -93.02 -12.79
CA LEU A 90 -51.71 -92.61 -11.39
C LEU A 90 -50.34 -92.96 -10.79
N ALA A 91 -49.75 -94.09 -11.16
CA ALA A 91 -48.40 -94.45 -10.74
C ALA A 91 -47.34 -93.48 -11.30
N VAL A 92 -47.47 -93.04 -12.56
CA VAL A 92 -46.58 -92.04 -13.18
C VAL A 92 -46.72 -90.68 -12.51
N GLU A 93 -47.93 -90.22 -12.23
CA GLU A 93 -48.17 -88.94 -11.53
C GLU A 93 -47.59 -88.94 -10.11
N ARG A 94 -47.78 -90.04 -9.36
CA ARG A 94 -47.17 -90.21 -8.04
C ARG A 94 -45.65 -90.15 -8.11
N ARG A 95 -45.03 -90.78 -9.12
CA ARG A 95 -43.56 -90.70 -9.33
C ARG A 95 -43.12 -89.27 -9.61
N ARG A 96 -43.83 -88.53 -10.47
CA ARG A 96 -43.52 -87.11 -10.75
C ARG A 96 -43.60 -86.24 -9.51
N LEU A 97 -44.65 -86.38 -8.70
CA LEU A 97 -44.79 -85.62 -7.45
C LEU A 97 -43.67 -85.92 -6.45
N ILE A 98 -43.26 -87.19 -6.34
CA ILE A 98 -42.11 -87.59 -5.51
C ILE A 98 -40.82 -86.97 -6.04
N GLU A 99 -40.59 -86.98 -7.35
CA GLU A 99 -39.42 -86.37 -7.97
C GLU A 99 -39.40 -84.84 -7.79
N GLU A 100 -40.53 -84.16 -7.94
CA GLU A 100 -40.65 -82.73 -7.68
C GLU A 100 -40.41 -82.39 -6.20
N SER A 101 -40.94 -83.18 -5.28
CA SER A 101 -40.67 -83.01 -3.84
C SER A 101 -39.18 -83.17 -3.57
N LYS A 102 -38.55 -84.23 -4.10
CA LYS A 102 -37.10 -84.46 -3.95
C LYS A 102 -36.28 -83.28 -4.48
N ARG A 103 -36.59 -82.77 -5.67
CA ARG A 103 -35.90 -81.58 -6.23
C ARG A 103 -36.08 -80.33 -5.38
N ARG A 104 -37.28 -80.12 -4.80
CA ARG A 104 -37.53 -78.99 -3.90
C ARG A 104 -36.76 -79.14 -2.59
N ASP A 105 -36.67 -80.36 -2.06
CA ASP A 105 -35.93 -80.65 -0.83
C ASP A 105 -34.41 -80.53 -1.07
N GLU A 106 -33.89 -81.04 -2.18
CA GLU A 106 -32.51 -80.85 -2.63
C GLU A 106 -32.16 -79.36 -2.74
N TYR A 107 -33.01 -78.57 -3.43
CA TYR A 107 -32.79 -77.13 -3.56
C TYR A 107 -32.87 -76.39 -2.21
N ARG A 108 -33.73 -76.83 -1.28
CA ARG A 108 -33.79 -76.27 0.07
C ARG A 108 -32.53 -76.57 0.86
N GLU A 109 -31.98 -77.78 0.75
CA GLU A 109 -30.71 -78.12 1.39
C GLU A 109 -29.55 -77.33 0.78
N GLU A 110 -29.46 -77.19 -0.54
CA GLU A 110 -28.46 -76.34 -1.19
C GLU A 110 -28.53 -74.88 -0.71
N LEU A 111 -29.73 -74.33 -0.56
CA LEU A 111 -29.92 -72.97 -0.01
C LEU A 111 -29.46 -72.86 1.44
N LYS A 112 -29.75 -73.86 2.28
CA LYS A 112 -29.26 -73.89 3.67
C LYS A 112 -27.74 -73.95 3.70
N GLU A 113 -27.13 -74.81 2.88
CA GLU A 113 -25.67 -74.90 2.78
C GLU A 113 -25.04 -73.56 2.34
N GLN A 114 -25.65 -72.86 1.39
CA GLN A 114 -25.19 -71.53 0.97
C GLN A 114 -25.32 -70.48 2.08
N ILE A 115 -26.41 -70.49 2.85
CA ILE A 115 -26.61 -69.59 3.99
C ILE A 115 -25.56 -69.89 5.06
N GLU A 116 -25.34 -71.15 5.41
CA GLU A 116 -24.33 -71.56 6.38
C GLU A 116 -22.92 -71.19 5.92
N ALA A 117 -22.59 -71.41 4.64
CA ALA A 117 -21.30 -71.03 4.09
C ALA A 117 -21.07 -69.51 4.19
N ARG A 118 -22.09 -68.69 3.87
CA ARG A 118 -22.01 -67.23 4.04
C ARG A 118 -21.87 -66.82 5.50
N LEU A 119 -22.59 -67.47 6.42
CA LEU A 119 -22.47 -67.19 7.85
C LEU A 119 -21.06 -67.52 8.37
N ARG A 120 -20.49 -68.66 7.96
CA ARG A 120 -19.10 -69.03 8.29
C ARG A 120 -18.12 -68.00 7.74
N GLU A 121 -18.30 -67.55 6.50
CA GLU A 121 -17.45 -66.51 5.90
C GLU A 121 -17.56 -65.18 6.66
N THR A 122 -18.76 -64.75 7.05
CA THR A 122 -18.93 -63.54 7.87
C THR A 122 -18.26 -63.65 9.23
N LEU A 123 -18.35 -64.80 9.89
CA LEU A 123 -17.69 -65.03 11.18
C LEU A 123 -16.16 -64.98 11.05
N VAL A 124 -15.60 -65.62 10.02
CA VAL A 124 -14.15 -65.57 9.75
C VAL A 124 -13.69 -64.15 9.46
N ARG A 125 -14.47 -63.37 8.68
CA ARG A 125 -14.17 -61.95 8.43
C ARG A 125 -14.23 -61.11 9.70
N GLU A 126 -15.24 -61.30 10.55
CA GLU A 126 -15.34 -60.59 11.82
C GLU A 126 -14.18 -60.93 12.78
N GLU A 127 -13.76 -62.19 12.81
CA GLU A 127 -12.59 -62.62 13.58
C GLU A 127 -11.30 -61.99 13.02
N ALA A 128 -11.13 -61.97 11.70
CA ALA A 128 -10.00 -61.31 11.05
C ALA A 128 -9.98 -59.79 11.36
N ASP A 129 -11.12 -59.10 11.26
CA ASP A 129 -11.25 -57.68 11.58
C ASP A 129 -10.91 -57.40 13.06
N ARG A 130 -11.31 -58.28 13.98
CA ARG A 130 -10.98 -58.15 15.41
C ARG A 130 -9.47 -58.29 15.64
N LEU A 131 -8.84 -59.28 15.00
CA LEU A 131 -7.39 -59.48 15.08
C LEU A 131 -6.64 -58.31 14.46
N GLU A 132 -7.08 -57.80 13.30
CA GLU A 132 -6.50 -56.63 12.66
C GLU A 132 -6.57 -55.39 13.57
N ARG A 133 -7.74 -55.13 14.20
CA ARG A 133 -7.88 -54.02 15.15
C ARG A 133 -6.96 -54.17 16.35
N GLN A 134 -6.79 -55.39 16.89
CA GLN A 134 -5.87 -55.63 17.99
C GLN A 134 -4.42 -55.36 17.57
N LEU A 135 -4.01 -55.83 16.40
CA LEU A 135 -2.68 -55.57 15.84
C LEU A 135 -2.44 -54.08 15.60
N LEU A 136 -3.42 -53.35 15.08
CA LEU A 136 -3.32 -51.89 14.89
C LEU A 136 -3.10 -51.17 16.21
N ILE A 137 -3.87 -51.53 17.26
CA ILE A 137 -3.69 -50.96 18.61
C ILE A 137 -2.28 -51.27 19.16
N GLU A 138 -1.77 -52.47 18.95
CA GLU A 138 -0.42 -52.84 19.38
C GLU A 138 0.66 -52.07 18.61
N VAL A 139 0.51 -51.93 17.29
CA VAL A 139 1.42 -51.15 16.43
C VAL A 139 1.44 -49.69 16.86
N ASP A 140 0.27 -49.09 17.11
CA ASP A 140 0.18 -47.70 17.57
C ASP A 140 0.88 -47.52 18.93
N ARG A 141 0.64 -48.42 19.88
CA ARG A 141 1.33 -48.40 21.19
C ARG A 141 2.84 -48.51 21.05
N LEU A 142 3.33 -49.46 20.25
CA LEU A 142 4.77 -49.64 20.01
C LEU A 142 5.40 -48.42 19.35
N ARG A 143 4.66 -47.79 18.42
CA ARG A 143 5.10 -46.56 17.76
C ARG A 143 5.20 -45.41 18.75
N ASP A 144 4.19 -45.20 19.58
CA ASP A 144 4.17 -44.14 20.59
C ASP A 144 5.32 -44.31 21.59
N GLU A 145 5.53 -45.54 22.10
CA GLU A 145 6.64 -45.84 23.00
C GLU A 145 8.01 -45.57 22.36
N LEU A 146 8.18 -45.93 21.08
CA LEU A 146 9.42 -45.72 20.35
C LEU A 146 9.65 -44.24 20.03
N GLU A 147 8.60 -43.49 19.69
CA GLU A 147 8.68 -42.04 19.50
C GLU A 147 9.02 -41.32 20.80
N GLU A 148 8.42 -41.70 21.93
CA GLU A 148 8.74 -41.12 23.25
C GLU A 148 10.16 -41.47 23.69
N ARG A 149 10.62 -42.71 23.49
CA ARG A 149 12.03 -43.08 23.72
C ARG A 149 12.98 -42.23 22.89
N ARG A 150 12.73 -42.08 21.59
CA ARG A 150 13.54 -41.23 20.69
C ARG A 150 13.55 -39.77 21.13
N LYS A 151 12.39 -39.21 21.53
CA LYS A 151 12.30 -37.85 22.07
C LYS A 151 13.13 -37.69 23.34
N MET A 152 13.07 -38.66 24.25
CA MET A 152 13.84 -38.64 25.49
C MET A 152 15.34 -38.78 25.24
N GLU A 153 15.77 -39.69 24.38
CA GLU A 153 17.16 -39.85 23.96
C GLU A 153 17.70 -38.58 23.31
N ALA A 154 16.92 -37.95 22.42
CA ALA A 154 17.30 -36.68 21.80
C ALA A 154 17.46 -35.56 22.83
N LYS A 155 16.55 -35.45 23.80
CA LYS A 155 16.65 -34.47 24.91
C LYS A 155 17.90 -34.73 25.77
N MET A 156 18.19 -35.98 26.11
CA MET A 156 19.38 -36.34 26.88
C MET A 156 20.66 -36.03 26.11
N ALA A 157 20.73 -36.40 24.82
CA ALA A 157 21.88 -36.11 23.96
C ALA A 157 22.12 -34.60 23.83
N LEU A 158 21.05 -33.81 23.66
CA LEU A 158 21.14 -32.36 23.64
C LEU A 158 21.64 -31.80 24.98
N ALA A 159 21.12 -32.30 26.10
CA ALA A 159 21.57 -31.86 27.43
C ALA A 159 23.06 -32.16 27.68
N VAL A 160 23.56 -33.31 27.21
CA VAL A 160 24.99 -33.66 27.29
C VAL A 160 25.83 -32.71 26.44
N LYS A 161 25.43 -32.43 25.20
CA LYS A 161 26.12 -31.46 24.32
C LYS A 161 26.18 -30.07 24.95
N LEU A 162 25.04 -29.55 25.44
CA LEU A 162 24.98 -28.23 26.08
C LEU A 162 25.84 -28.16 27.35
N ARG A 163 25.91 -29.24 28.13
CA ARG A 163 26.81 -29.29 29.30
C ARG A 163 28.28 -29.24 28.88
N ALA A 164 28.66 -29.96 27.82
CA ALA A 164 30.01 -29.93 27.29
C ALA A 164 30.36 -28.52 26.74
N GLU A 165 29.49 -27.93 25.93
CA GLU A 165 29.66 -26.57 25.41
C GLU A 165 29.80 -25.55 26.53
N ARG A 166 28.96 -25.61 27.57
CA ARG A 166 29.06 -24.71 28.73
C ARG A 166 30.40 -24.82 29.45
N ARG A 167 30.99 -26.01 29.56
CA ARG A 167 32.33 -26.20 30.13
C ARG A 167 33.39 -25.55 29.25
N VAL A 168 33.36 -25.81 27.95
CA VAL A 168 34.27 -25.18 26.98
C VAL A 168 34.16 -23.65 27.02
N PHE A 169 32.94 -23.09 27.09
CA PHE A 169 32.74 -21.65 27.21
C PHE A 169 33.21 -21.08 28.56
N ALA A 170 33.19 -21.86 29.64
CA ALA A 170 33.75 -21.43 30.91
C ALA A 170 35.29 -21.40 30.83
N GLU A 171 35.90 -22.46 30.30
CA GLU A 171 37.36 -22.54 30.10
C GLU A 171 37.87 -21.43 29.17
N ILE A 172 37.19 -21.15 28.06
CA ILE A 172 37.56 -20.06 27.15
C ILE A 172 37.49 -18.70 27.85
N ARG A 173 36.47 -18.48 28.70
CA ARG A 173 36.35 -17.23 29.46
C ARG A 173 37.48 -17.08 30.46
N GLU A 174 37.79 -18.13 31.22
CA GLU A 174 38.89 -18.13 32.17
C GLU A 174 40.24 -17.85 31.49
N ILE A 175 40.52 -18.54 30.37
CA ILE A 175 41.72 -18.31 29.55
C ILE A 175 41.77 -16.86 29.05
N HIS A 176 40.65 -16.28 28.66
CA HIS A 176 40.61 -14.90 28.20
C HIS A 176 40.90 -13.92 29.34
N GLU A 177 40.27 -14.12 30.50
CA GLU A 177 40.51 -13.31 31.69
C GLU A 177 41.97 -13.41 32.17
N ASP A 178 42.56 -14.61 32.16
CA ASP A 178 43.98 -14.82 32.46
C ASP A 178 44.88 -14.05 31.49
N LYS A 179 44.60 -14.13 30.18
CA LYS A 179 45.35 -13.40 29.15
C LYS A 179 45.25 -11.89 29.31
N GLU A 180 44.07 -11.36 29.63
CA GLU A 180 43.91 -9.93 29.88
C GLU A 180 44.63 -9.50 31.16
N ARG A 181 44.58 -10.31 32.23
CA ARG A 181 45.37 -10.07 33.44
C ARG A 181 46.88 -10.07 33.16
N GLU A 182 47.37 -10.99 32.34
CA GLU A 182 48.77 -11.07 31.95
C GLU A 182 49.19 -9.85 31.11
N LYS A 183 48.37 -9.43 30.14
CA LYS A 183 48.62 -8.21 29.34
C LYS A 183 48.71 -6.97 30.24
N LEU A 184 47.75 -6.80 31.16
CA LEU A 184 47.75 -5.68 32.10
C LEU A 184 48.99 -5.71 33.00
N ALA A 185 49.38 -6.88 33.51
CA ALA A 185 50.60 -7.02 34.32
C ALA A 185 51.86 -6.63 33.52
N ASN A 186 51.96 -7.10 32.27
CA ASN A 186 53.06 -6.77 31.37
C ASN A 186 53.11 -5.27 31.04
N GLU A 187 51.96 -4.63 30.81
CA GLU A 187 51.88 -3.19 30.58
C GLU A 187 52.30 -2.40 31.82
N MET A 188 51.84 -2.78 33.00
CA MET A 188 52.25 -2.17 34.27
C MET A 188 53.75 -2.31 34.49
N GLU A 189 54.34 -3.46 34.18
CA GLU A 189 55.79 -3.66 34.29
C GLU A 189 56.57 -2.78 33.30
N ARG A 190 56.09 -2.65 32.06
CA ARG A 190 56.68 -1.73 31.06
C ARG A 190 56.60 -0.27 31.51
N GLN A 191 55.46 0.15 32.06
CA GLN A 191 55.28 1.49 32.58
C GLN A 191 56.21 1.77 33.76
N ARG A 192 56.35 0.82 34.70
CA ARG A 192 57.30 0.93 35.82
C ARG A 192 58.74 1.11 35.33
N LYS A 193 59.19 0.24 34.42
CA LYS A 193 60.53 0.32 33.82
C LYS A 193 60.77 1.67 33.13
N TYR A 194 59.76 2.19 32.42
CA TYR A 194 59.84 3.51 31.78
C TYR A 194 59.93 4.65 32.80
N LEU A 195 59.12 4.61 33.86
CA LEU A 195 59.17 5.61 34.94
C LEU A 195 60.52 5.60 35.64
N ASP A 196 61.06 4.43 35.98
CA ASP A 196 62.40 4.29 36.57
C ASP A 196 63.49 4.90 35.67
N GLU A 197 63.38 4.70 34.35
CA GLU A 197 64.31 5.28 33.39
C GLU A 197 64.20 6.81 33.32
N VAL A 198 62.98 7.36 33.32
CA VAL A 198 62.73 8.80 33.35
C VAL A 198 63.24 9.42 34.66
N GLU A 199 62.99 8.77 35.79
CA GLU A 199 63.52 9.19 37.09
C GLU A 199 65.05 9.19 37.11
N ARG A 200 65.68 8.16 36.55
CA ARG A 200 67.15 8.13 36.43
C ARG A 200 67.67 9.30 35.59
N ARG A 201 67.11 9.52 34.40
CA ARG A 201 67.51 10.62 33.50
C ARG A 201 67.29 12.00 34.14
N THR A 202 66.18 12.19 34.84
CA THR A 202 65.89 13.46 35.54
C THR A 202 66.84 13.71 36.71
N ARG A 203 67.19 12.67 37.48
CA ARG A 203 68.21 12.77 38.54
C ARG A 203 69.59 13.12 37.97
N GLU A 204 70.00 12.50 36.86
CA GLU A 204 71.27 12.80 36.16
C GLU A 204 71.31 14.25 35.66
N LEU A 205 70.25 14.71 35.00
CA LEU A 205 70.12 16.11 34.57
C LEU A 205 70.09 17.08 35.75
N GLY A 206 69.44 16.72 36.85
CA GLY A 206 69.41 17.49 38.08
C GLY A 206 70.79 17.61 38.74
N ALA A 207 71.61 16.55 38.71
CA ALA A 207 72.98 16.58 39.19
C ALA A 207 73.86 17.52 38.34
N LEU A 208 73.81 17.39 37.00
CA LEU A 208 74.54 18.27 36.08
C LEU A 208 74.16 19.75 36.23
N ARG A 209 72.87 20.03 36.45
CA ARG A 209 72.40 21.41 36.72
C ARG A 209 72.97 21.96 38.02
N ARG A 210 72.99 21.15 39.09
CA ARG A 210 73.56 21.55 40.38
C ARG A 210 75.04 21.87 40.26
N GLU A 211 75.82 20.99 39.62
CA GLU A 211 77.26 21.21 39.37
C GLU A 211 77.51 22.50 38.57
N ARG A 212 76.69 22.79 37.54
CA ARG A 212 76.79 24.03 36.77
C ARG A 212 76.49 25.27 37.62
N VAL A 213 75.51 25.20 38.51
CA VAL A 213 75.16 26.29 39.42
C VAL A 213 76.28 26.51 40.43
N GLU A 214 76.84 25.47 41.02
CA GLU A 214 77.96 25.56 41.95
C GLU A 214 79.20 26.21 41.32
N ARG A 215 79.56 25.80 40.10
CA ARG A 215 80.65 26.45 39.33
C ARG A 215 80.37 27.93 39.06
N ARG A 216 79.13 28.28 38.71
CA ARG A 216 78.75 29.68 38.48
C ARG A 216 78.84 30.49 39.78
N ASN A 217 78.35 29.95 40.88
CA ASN A 217 78.40 30.61 42.18
C ASN A 217 79.83 30.86 42.63
N TYR A 218 80.74 29.88 42.44
CA TYR A 218 82.16 30.05 42.72
C TYR A 218 82.78 31.24 41.96
N VAL A 219 82.45 31.39 40.67
CA VAL A 219 82.93 32.53 39.86
C VAL A 219 82.33 33.85 40.35
N ILE A 220 81.04 33.87 40.69
CA ILE A 220 80.39 35.07 41.23
C ILE A 220 81.01 35.48 42.56
N GLU A 221 81.27 34.54 43.47
CA GLU A 221 81.92 34.82 44.74
C GLU A 221 83.34 35.36 44.55
N ALA A 222 84.12 34.80 43.61
CA ALA A 222 85.46 35.31 43.29
C ALA A 222 85.39 36.74 42.72
N MET A 223 84.44 37.02 41.82
CA MET A 223 84.21 38.37 41.28
C MET A 223 83.80 39.36 42.37
N ALA A 224 82.90 38.96 43.27
CA ALA A 224 82.44 39.81 44.36
C ALA A 224 83.58 40.20 45.31
N ARG A 225 84.49 39.27 45.64
CA ARG A 225 85.69 39.58 46.43
C ARG A 225 86.58 40.60 45.73
N ASN A 226 86.88 40.38 44.45
CA ASN A 226 87.68 41.32 43.66
C ASN A 226 87.03 42.72 43.56
N MET A 227 85.70 42.80 43.49
CA MET A 227 84.99 44.08 43.47
C MET A 227 85.10 44.82 44.80
N VAL A 228 84.98 44.11 45.93
CA VAL A 228 85.13 44.70 47.27
C VAL A 228 86.56 45.24 47.45
N ASP A 229 87.57 44.49 47.03
CA ASP A 229 88.97 44.91 47.10
C ASP A 229 89.21 46.14 46.21
N PHE A 230 88.70 46.15 44.98
CA PHE A 230 88.78 47.31 44.08
C PHE A 230 88.07 48.55 44.63
N GLU A 231 86.88 48.39 45.23
CA GLU A 231 86.18 49.51 45.87
C GLU A 231 86.96 50.06 47.06
N SER A 232 87.64 49.21 47.83
CA SER A 232 88.46 49.67 48.95
C SER A 232 89.63 50.52 48.48
N GLU A 233 90.37 50.09 47.44
CA GLU A 233 91.45 50.88 46.84
C GLU A 233 90.93 52.20 46.23
N LYS A 234 89.73 52.19 45.66
CA LYS A 234 89.09 53.39 45.10
C LYS A 234 88.77 54.40 46.18
N ARG A 235 88.22 53.97 47.32
CA ARG A 235 87.91 54.85 48.46
C ARG A 235 89.16 55.51 49.02
N GLU A 236 90.24 54.75 49.19
CA GLU A 236 91.52 55.31 49.63
C GLU A 236 92.04 56.40 48.68
N ARG A 237 91.90 56.21 47.35
CA ARG A 237 92.23 57.25 46.37
C ARG A 237 91.29 58.45 46.43
N GLU A 238 89.99 58.22 46.61
CA GLU A 238 88.99 59.28 46.72
C GLU A 238 89.20 60.14 47.96
N ASP A 239 89.64 59.56 49.08
CA ASP A 239 89.98 60.30 50.30
C ASP A 239 91.17 61.24 50.03
N VAL A 240 92.23 60.75 49.37
CA VAL A 240 93.39 61.58 48.97
C VAL A 240 92.99 62.69 48.00
N ILE A 241 92.12 62.39 47.03
CA ILE A 241 91.60 63.40 46.10
C ILE A 241 90.75 64.43 46.86
N SER A 242 89.95 64.01 47.83
CA SER A 242 89.11 64.91 48.62
C SER A 242 89.94 65.87 49.46
N GLU A 243 91.07 65.41 50.01
CA GLU A 243 92.03 66.27 50.70
C GLU A 243 92.66 67.31 49.74
N LEU A 244 93.05 66.89 48.53
CA LEU A 244 93.57 67.80 47.50
C LEU A 244 92.54 68.83 47.07
N VAL A 245 91.31 68.40 46.80
CA VAL A 245 90.19 69.29 46.41
C VAL A 245 89.85 70.27 47.53
N ALA A 246 89.92 69.86 48.80
CA ALA A 246 89.72 70.78 49.92
C ALA A 246 90.79 71.88 49.96
N GLU A 247 92.04 71.56 49.61
CA GLU A 247 93.12 72.54 49.52
C GLU A 247 92.99 73.45 48.29
N GLU A 248 92.57 72.89 47.14
CA GLU A 248 92.22 73.66 45.94
C GLU A 248 91.06 74.62 46.22
N MET A 249 89.99 74.17 46.90
CA MET A 249 88.87 75.03 47.28
C MET A 249 89.29 76.20 48.19
N ARG A 250 90.29 76.02 49.06
CA ARG A 250 90.84 77.14 49.86
C ARG A 250 91.56 78.16 48.98
N CYS A 251 92.32 77.70 48.00
CA CYS A 251 92.99 78.56 47.02
C CYS A 251 91.96 79.26 46.10
N GLU A 252 90.96 78.55 45.62
CA GLU A 252 89.87 79.08 44.82
C GLU A 252 89.07 80.12 45.59
N ALA A 253 88.74 79.90 46.86
CA ALA A 253 88.03 80.89 47.68
C ALA A 253 88.78 82.24 47.77
N LEU A 254 90.11 82.20 47.85
CA LEU A 254 90.96 83.40 47.83
C LEU A 254 90.97 84.08 46.44
N ILE A 255 91.00 83.29 45.37
CA ILE A 255 90.89 83.81 44.00
C ILE A 255 89.51 84.42 43.78
N GLU A 256 88.44 83.74 44.20
CA GLU A 256 87.05 84.20 44.11
C GLU A 256 86.82 85.50 44.86
N GLU A 257 87.48 85.72 46.00
CA GLU A 257 87.41 87.00 46.71
C GLU A 257 88.02 88.13 45.88
N ARG A 258 89.17 87.89 45.26
CA ARG A 258 89.82 88.86 44.35
C ARG A 258 89.04 89.08 43.07
N ASP A 259 88.47 88.03 42.53
CA ASP A 259 87.57 88.08 41.38
C ASP A 259 86.29 88.81 41.72
N ARG A 260 85.71 88.63 42.91
CA ARG A 260 84.54 89.41 43.36
C ARG A 260 84.85 90.89 43.41
N GLU A 261 86.00 91.29 43.97
CA GLU A 261 86.44 92.69 43.98
C GLU A 261 86.62 93.26 42.56
N LEU A 262 87.14 92.47 41.62
CA LEU A 262 87.29 92.86 40.21
C LEU A 262 85.95 92.94 39.49
N ARG A 263 85.08 91.95 39.68
CA ARG A 263 83.72 91.90 39.11
C ARG A 263 82.87 93.04 39.63
N GLU A 264 82.99 93.43 40.89
CA GLU A 264 82.28 94.60 41.43
C GLU A 264 82.73 95.92 40.77
N ARG A 265 84.00 96.04 40.38
CA ARG A 265 84.49 97.20 39.62
C ARG A 265 83.99 97.15 38.18
N MET A 266 84.16 96.01 37.51
CA MET A 266 83.64 95.83 36.15
C MET A 266 82.14 96.04 36.07
N MET A 267 81.36 95.52 37.03
CA MET A 267 79.91 95.71 37.08
C MET A 267 79.52 97.19 37.23
N LYS A 268 80.32 98.01 37.94
CA LYS A 268 80.07 99.45 38.04
C LYS A 268 80.35 100.15 36.71
N ASP A 269 81.40 99.75 36.01
CA ASP A 269 81.77 100.30 34.70
C ASP A 269 80.77 99.86 33.62
N ASP A 270 80.42 98.57 33.58
CA ASP A 270 79.39 98.00 32.71
C ASP A 270 78.03 98.64 32.96
N LEU A 271 77.66 98.88 34.22
CA LEU A 271 76.40 99.57 34.54
C LEU A 271 76.40 101.01 34.00
N ALA A 272 77.54 101.71 34.08
CA ALA A 272 77.66 103.05 33.53
C ALA A 272 77.56 103.05 31.99
N GLU A 273 78.20 102.09 31.31
CA GLU A 273 78.07 101.91 29.86
C GLU A 273 76.67 101.49 29.44
N CYS A 274 76.05 100.54 30.15
CA CYS A 274 74.68 100.10 29.89
C CYS A 274 73.68 101.25 30.05
N LEU A 275 73.81 102.09 31.09
CA LEU A 275 72.95 103.26 31.26
C LEU A 275 73.12 104.26 30.11
N LYS A 276 74.35 104.47 29.65
CA LYS A 276 74.61 105.34 28.48
C LYS A 276 73.98 104.77 27.20
N ASN A 277 74.21 103.49 26.93
CA ASN A 277 73.63 102.79 25.78
C ASN A 277 72.10 102.75 25.85
N GLN A 278 71.52 102.59 27.06
CA GLN A 278 70.08 102.60 27.26
C GLN A 278 69.51 103.98 26.90
N ILE A 279 70.15 105.07 27.31
CA ILE A 279 69.73 106.42 26.93
C ILE A 279 69.76 106.57 25.40
N GLU A 280 70.87 106.22 24.75
CA GLU A 280 71.02 106.30 23.30
C GLU A 280 69.94 105.46 22.57
N GLN A 281 69.71 104.22 23.00
CA GLN A 281 68.68 103.35 22.42
C GLN A 281 67.26 103.88 22.66
N THR A 282 66.98 104.46 23.83
CA THR A 282 65.66 105.05 24.09
C THR A 282 65.40 106.26 23.20
N GLU A 283 66.42 107.06 22.90
CA GLU A 283 66.30 108.18 21.95
C GLU A 283 66.11 107.70 20.51
N GLU A 284 66.88 106.69 20.07
CA GLU A 284 66.71 106.10 18.74
C GLU A 284 65.33 105.45 18.56
N ASN A 285 64.87 104.69 19.56
CA ASN A 285 63.55 104.08 19.53
C ASN A 285 62.45 105.14 19.52
N ARG A 286 62.61 106.23 20.28
CA ARG A 286 61.65 107.34 20.25
C ARG A 286 61.53 107.95 18.85
N ARG A 287 62.65 108.12 18.14
CA ARG A 287 62.64 108.61 16.75
C ARG A 287 61.97 107.63 15.81
N ARG A 288 62.28 106.33 15.91
CA ARG A 288 61.63 105.29 15.10
C ARG A 288 60.12 105.22 15.32
N VAL A 289 59.65 105.29 16.56
CA VAL A 289 58.22 105.30 16.87
C VAL A 289 57.55 106.54 16.29
N GLN A 290 58.20 107.71 16.34
CA GLN A 290 57.66 108.92 15.70
C GLN A 290 57.55 108.75 14.18
N ASP A 291 58.58 108.20 13.52
CA ASP A 291 58.54 107.94 12.08
C ASP A 291 57.46 106.91 11.70
N GLU A 292 57.30 105.85 12.51
CA GLU A 292 56.25 104.84 12.34
C GLU A 292 54.84 105.41 12.57
N ASP A 293 54.66 106.25 13.58
CA ASP A 293 53.40 106.94 13.88
C ASP A 293 53.00 107.90 12.74
N ASP A 294 53.95 108.61 12.15
CA ASP A 294 53.72 109.49 11.01
C ASP A 294 53.30 108.68 9.76
N LEU A 295 54.01 107.58 9.46
CA LEU A 295 53.64 106.67 8.38
C LEU A 295 52.27 106.00 8.62
N PHE A 296 51.96 105.65 9.87
CA PHE A 296 50.67 105.09 10.24
C PHE A 296 49.56 106.13 10.10
N ALA A 297 49.78 107.37 10.51
CA ALA A 297 48.82 108.46 10.36
C ALA A 297 48.49 108.71 8.87
N GLU A 298 49.51 108.71 8.00
CA GLU A 298 49.31 108.81 6.55
C GLU A 298 48.50 107.63 5.99
N ALA A 299 48.83 106.40 6.38
CA ALA A 299 48.13 105.19 5.93
C ALA A 299 46.66 105.15 6.40
N VAL A 300 46.38 105.55 7.65
CA VAL A 300 45.03 105.64 8.20
C VAL A 300 44.23 106.71 7.46
N MET A 301 44.82 107.88 7.21
CA MET A 301 44.15 108.95 6.45
C MET A 301 43.77 108.50 5.04
N LEU A 302 44.68 107.80 4.35
CA LEU A 302 44.41 107.22 3.03
C LEU A 302 43.25 106.22 3.07
N ARG A 303 43.21 105.36 4.10
CA ARG A 303 42.16 104.35 4.27
C ARG A 303 40.79 104.98 4.56
N VAL A 304 40.73 105.99 5.43
CA VAL A 304 39.48 106.73 5.70
C VAL A 304 38.94 107.38 4.43
N MET A 305 39.81 107.97 3.60
CA MET A 305 39.39 108.53 2.31
C MET A 305 38.87 107.47 1.32
N GLN A 306 39.48 106.28 1.31
CA GLN A 306 39.01 105.16 0.49
C GLN A 306 37.66 104.63 0.99
N ASP A 307 37.49 104.46 2.30
CA ASP A 307 36.25 103.97 2.90
C ASP A 307 35.09 104.96 2.68
N GLU A 308 35.31 106.27 2.85
CA GLU A 308 34.30 107.29 2.50
C GLU A 308 33.91 107.24 1.01
N ARG A 309 34.87 107.01 0.11
CA ARG A 309 34.59 106.88 -1.32
C ARG A 309 33.72 105.64 -1.60
N VAL A 310 34.00 104.53 -0.93
CA VAL A 310 33.20 103.30 -1.05
C VAL A 310 31.81 103.48 -0.44
N GLU A 311 31.68 104.14 0.71
CA GLU A 311 30.40 104.44 1.34
C GLU A 311 29.50 105.33 0.46
N ARG A 312 30.06 106.38 -0.17
CA ARG A 312 29.31 107.22 -1.12
C ARG A 312 28.81 106.40 -2.31
N MET A 313 29.66 105.56 -2.90
CA MET A 313 29.29 104.71 -4.04
C MET A 313 28.26 103.64 -3.66
N THR A 314 28.36 103.03 -2.48
CA THR A 314 27.40 102.02 -2.01
C THR A 314 26.06 102.63 -1.61
N ALA A 315 26.03 103.83 -1.03
CA ALA A 315 24.80 104.57 -0.75
C ALA A 315 24.05 104.92 -2.05
N GLU A 316 24.76 105.35 -3.09
CA GLU A 316 24.18 105.57 -4.42
C GLU A 316 23.65 104.27 -5.04
N ALA A 317 24.40 103.16 -4.94
CA ALA A 317 23.97 101.87 -5.45
C ALA A 317 22.68 101.37 -4.76
N ARG A 318 22.57 101.53 -3.43
CA ARG A 318 21.36 101.21 -2.67
C ARG A 318 20.17 102.08 -3.11
N LYS A 319 20.36 103.39 -3.30
CA LYS A 319 19.31 104.28 -3.82
C LYS A 319 18.82 103.83 -5.20
N ARG A 320 19.73 103.50 -6.12
CA ARG A 320 19.38 102.99 -7.46
C ARG A 320 18.65 101.64 -7.39
N ALA A 321 19.05 100.73 -6.49
CA ALA A 321 18.40 99.45 -6.29
C ALA A 321 16.97 99.59 -5.73
N CYS A 322 16.76 100.43 -4.72
CA CYS A 322 15.42 100.72 -4.19
C CYS A 322 14.51 101.35 -5.24
N PHE A 323 15.04 102.23 -6.10
CA PHE A 323 14.28 102.81 -7.20
C PHE A 323 13.84 101.76 -8.23
N ARG A 324 14.76 100.86 -8.63
CA ARG A 324 14.42 99.72 -9.52
C ARG A 324 13.38 98.79 -8.92
N TYR A 325 13.54 98.41 -7.65
CA TYR A 325 12.57 97.56 -6.96
C TYR A 325 11.18 98.21 -6.87
N ARG A 326 11.12 99.52 -6.64
CA ARG A 326 9.86 100.28 -6.65
C ARG A 326 9.20 100.27 -8.03
N GLN A 327 9.98 100.46 -9.10
CA GLN A 327 9.47 100.36 -10.47
C GLN A 327 8.95 98.95 -10.80
N GLU A 328 9.69 97.90 -10.43
CA GLU A 328 9.28 96.51 -10.63
C GLU A 328 7.98 96.17 -9.87
N LEU A 329 7.82 96.67 -8.64
CA LEU A 329 6.59 96.53 -7.87
C LEU A 329 5.40 97.28 -8.51
N GLU A 330 5.62 98.49 -9.02
CA GLU A 330 4.59 99.25 -9.74
C GLU A 330 4.15 98.49 -11.00
N CYS A 331 5.09 97.97 -11.80
CA CYS A 331 4.78 97.12 -12.96
C CYS A 331 3.98 95.85 -12.57
N LEU A 332 4.37 95.14 -11.51
CA LEU A 332 3.64 93.96 -11.03
C LEU A 332 2.21 94.30 -10.55
N MET A 333 2.02 95.46 -9.91
CA MET A 333 0.70 95.93 -9.52
C MET A 333 -0.17 96.29 -10.73
N GLU A 334 0.41 96.91 -11.76
CA GLU A 334 -0.26 97.23 -13.02
C GLU A 334 -0.65 95.97 -13.78
N GLU A 335 0.26 94.99 -13.92
CA GLU A 335 -0.04 93.68 -14.51
C GLU A 335 -1.18 92.97 -13.77
N ARG A 336 -1.18 93.02 -12.43
CA ARG A 336 -2.26 92.42 -11.62
C ARG A 336 -3.60 93.13 -11.82
N ARG A 337 -3.60 94.45 -12.04
CA ARG A 337 -4.79 95.23 -12.39
C ARG A 337 -5.28 94.89 -13.80
N MET A 338 -4.37 94.74 -14.76
CA MET A 338 -4.70 94.35 -16.14
C MET A 338 -5.30 92.93 -16.18
N ARG A 339 -4.66 91.94 -15.53
CA ARG A 339 -5.22 90.58 -15.40
C ARG A 339 -6.61 90.55 -14.78
N ARG A 340 -6.85 91.34 -13.72
CA ARG A 340 -8.20 91.46 -13.13
C ARG A 340 -9.23 92.08 -14.07
N ARG A 341 -8.84 93.08 -14.88
CA ARG A 341 -9.74 93.65 -15.91
C ARG A 341 -10.06 92.62 -16.97
N GLU A 342 -9.06 91.91 -17.48
CA GLU A 342 -9.26 90.82 -18.45
C GLU A 342 -10.15 89.70 -17.91
N GLU A 343 -9.98 89.28 -16.65
CA GLU A 343 -10.89 88.31 -16.03
C GLU A 343 -12.32 88.82 -15.91
N LEU A 344 -12.51 90.08 -15.50
CA LEU A 344 -13.84 90.70 -15.43
C LEU A 344 -14.50 90.80 -16.80
N ASP A 345 -13.73 91.13 -17.84
CA ASP A 345 -14.24 91.22 -19.21
C ASP A 345 -14.56 89.82 -19.76
N ARG A 346 -13.74 88.79 -19.49
CA ARG A 346 -14.09 87.39 -19.80
C ARG A 346 -15.38 86.95 -19.10
N ILE A 347 -15.56 87.29 -17.81
CA ILE A 347 -16.80 86.98 -17.08
C ILE A 347 -18.01 87.70 -17.72
N ARG A 348 -17.85 88.94 -18.18
CA ARG A 348 -18.91 89.67 -18.89
C ARG A 348 -19.24 89.02 -20.24
N GLU A 349 -18.23 88.60 -21.00
CA GLU A 349 -18.43 87.88 -22.26
C GLU A 349 -19.13 86.55 -22.06
N TYR A 350 -18.74 85.75 -21.05
CA TYR A 350 -19.45 84.52 -20.68
C TYR A 350 -20.91 84.78 -20.33
N ARG A 351 -21.20 85.82 -19.52
CA ARG A 351 -22.58 86.23 -19.21
C ARG A 351 -23.38 86.75 -20.41
N LYS A 352 -22.70 87.22 -21.47
CA LYS A 352 -23.35 87.63 -22.72
C LYS A 352 -23.65 86.42 -23.59
N MET A 353 -22.68 85.52 -23.74
CA MET A 353 -22.84 84.23 -24.43
C MET A 353 -23.96 83.38 -23.79
N GLU A 354 -24.02 83.30 -22.46
CA GLU A 354 -25.06 82.57 -21.74
C GLU A 354 -26.45 83.15 -22.01
N ARG A 355 -26.58 84.50 -22.00
CA ARG A 355 -27.81 85.19 -22.40
C ARG A 355 -28.19 84.94 -23.86
N ASP A 356 -27.23 84.97 -24.79
CA ASP A 356 -27.48 84.73 -26.21
C ASP A 356 -27.90 83.26 -26.46
N CYS A 357 -27.31 82.30 -25.75
CA CYS A 357 -27.74 80.89 -25.77
C CYS A 357 -29.15 80.72 -25.20
N GLU A 358 -29.50 81.43 -24.13
CA GLU A 358 -30.84 81.38 -23.54
C GLU A 358 -31.90 81.96 -24.49
N ILE A 359 -31.58 83.04 -25.19
CA ILE A 359 -32.44 83.62 -26.24
C ILE A 359 -32.64 82.61 -27.38
N LYS A 360 -31.56 82.03 -27.93
CA LYS A 360 -31.64 81.01 -28.99
C LYS A 360 -32.46 79.79 -28.58
N ARG A 361 -32.35 79.35 -27.31
CA ARG A 361 -33.16 78.26 -26.77
C ARG A 361 -34.65 78.64 -26.74
N ARG A 362 -35.00 79.87 -26.33
CA ARG A 362 -36.39 80.34 -26.34
C ARG A 362 -36.94 80.41 -27.78
N ASP A 363 -36.13 80.84 -28.74
CA ASP A 363 -36.52 80.89 -30.15
C ASP A 363 -36.76 79.47 -30.72
N LEU A 364 -35.87 78.50 -30.42
CA LEU A 364 -36.06 77.10 -30.83
C LEU A 364 -37.35 76.48 -30.26
N VAL A 365 -37.63 76.72 -28.97
CA VAL A 365 -38.86 76.26 -28.32
C VAL A 365 -40.08 76.91 -28.96
N ARG A 366 -40.00 78.20 -29.32
CA ARG A 366 -41.06 78.89 -30.04
C ARG A 366 -41.27 78.30 -31.44
N THR A 367 -40.21 78.04 -32.20
CA THR A 367 -40.34 77.44 -33.54
C THR A 367 -40.91 76.04 -33.50
N GLU A 368 -40.53 75.19 -32.53
CA GLU A 368 -41.13 73.86 -32.41
C GLU A 368 -42.57 73.91 -31.91
N ARG A 369 -42.89 74.87 -31.04
CA ARG A 369 -44.28 75.14 -30.66
C ARG A 369 -45.12 75.55 -31.87
N GLU A 370 -44.60 76.43 -32.73
CA GLU A 370 -45.29 76.84 -33.96
C GLU A 370 -45.42 75.68 -34.96
N ARG A 371 -44.41 74.81 -35.09
CA ARG A 371 -44.48 73.62 -35.95
C ARG A 371 -45.51 72.61 -35.46
N LEU A 372 -45.49 72.24 -34.18
CA LEU A 372 -46.47 71.34 -33.56
C LEU A 372 -47.90 71.87 -33.72
N LEU A 373 -48.09 73.19 -33.58
CA LEU A 373 -49.38 73.81 -33.81
C LEU A 373 -49.81 73.74 -35.28
N MET A 374 -48.91 73.90 -36.26
CA MET A 374 -49.25 73.81 -37.69
C MET A 374 -49.51 72.36 -38.15
N GLU A 375 -48.72 71.39 -37.70
CA GLU A 375 -48.81 69.98 -38.13
C GLU A 375 -50.09 69.30 -37.63
N HIS A 376 -50.65 69.77 -36.50
CA HIS A 376 -51.86 69.24 -35.90
C HIS A 376 -53.10 70.15 -36.04
N ALA A 377 -52.97 71.34 -36.63
CA ALA A 377 -54.06 72.31 -36.75
C ALA A 377 -55.28 71.73 -37.48
N GLU A 378 -55.09 71.04 -38.61
CA GLU A 378 -56.20 70.49 -39.41
C GLU A 378 -56.99 69.38 -38.68
N ASN A 379 -56.31 68.59 -37.83
CA ASN A 379 -56.92 67.46 -37.12
C ASN A 379 -57.54 67.83 -35.77
N ILE A 380 -57.13 68.94 -35.14
CA ILE A 380 -57.49 69.29 -33.75
C ILE A 380 -58.23 70.63 -33.63
N ALA A 381 -58.38 71.39 -34.73
CA ALA A 381 -59.01 72.72 -34.73
C ALA A 381 -60.37 72.80 -34.02
N GLY A 382 -61.19 71.74 -34.06
CA GLY A 382 -62.49 71.71 -33.39
C GLY A 382 -62.44 71.52 -31.86
N PHE A 383 -61.32 71.03 -31.31
CA PHE A 383 -61.17 70.65 -29.90
C PHE A 383 -60.11 71.46 -29.14
N LEU A 384 -59.41 72.36 -29.82
CA LEU A 384 -58.33 73.14 -29.23
C LEU A 384 -58.88 74.33 -28.40
N ASN A 385 -58.56 74.36 -27.10
CA ASN A 385 -59.00 75.40 -26.19
C ASN A 385 -58.31 76.73 -26.52
N LYS A 386 -59.09 77.72 -26.99
CA LYS A 386 -58.55 78.97 -27.56
C LYS A 386 -57.65 79.72 -26.57
N ASP A 387 -57.89 79.62 -25.26
CA ASP A 387 -57.17 80.35 -24.22
C ASP A 387 -55.69 79.99 -24.03
N LEU A 388 -55.23 78.88 -24.57
CA LEU A 388 -53.81 78.48 -24.53
C LEU A 388 -52.98 78.98 -25.71
N LEU A 389 -53.62 79.63 -26.69
CA LEU A 389 -52.99 80.17 -27.89
C LEU A 389 -52.76 81.68 -27.75
N THR A 390 -51.55 82.08 -28.10
CA THR A 390 -51.15 83.49 -28.23
C THR A 390 -51.97 84.15 -29.34
N MET A 391 -52.21 85.46 -29.27
CA MET A 391 -53.09 86.15 -30.23
C MET A 391 -52.64 85.95 -31.69
N GLU A 392 -51.32 85.93 -31.93
CA GLU A 392 -50.70 85.65 -33.24
C GLU A 392 -50.93 84.19 -33.71
N GLU A 393 -50.85 83.22 -32.81
CA GLU A 393 -51.07 81.80 -33.09
C GLU A 393 -52.53 81.53 -33.49
N ARG A 394 -53.50 82.20 -32.82
CA ARG A 394 -54.93 82.09 -33.17
C ARG A 394 -55.24 82.58 -34.59
N GLN A 395 -54.65 83.70 -35.00
CA GLN A 395 -54.88 84.27 -36.34
C GLN A 395 -54.28 83.41 -37.46
N ARG A 396 -53.16 82.72 -37.23
CA ARG A 396 -52.55 81.84 -38.23
C ARG A 396 -53.34 80.55 -38.42
N ILE A 397 -53.85 79.95 -37.35
CA ILE A 397 -54.72 78.76 -37.42
C ILE A 397 -56.05 79.08 -38.14
N GLU A 398 -56.66 80.25 -37.87
CA GLU A 398 -57.88 80.66 -38.58
C GLU A 398 -57.69 80.93 -40.08
N LYS A 399 -56.47 81.30 -40.52
CA LYS A 399 -56.15 81.45 -41.95
C LYS A 399 -55.97 80.10 -42.66
N LEU A 400 -55.44 79.08 -41.99
CA LEU A 400 -55.28 77.73 -42.55
C LEU A 400 -56.63 77.01 -42.71
N LEU A 401 -57.60 77.24 -41.82
CA LEU A 401 -58.94 76.62 -41.88
C LEU A 401 -59.92 77.33 -42.84
N LYS A 402 -59.49 78.40 -43.54
CA LYS A 402 -60.30 79.13 -44.53
C LYS A 402 -59.88 78.87 -45.98
N ASN A 403 -58.89 78.00 -46.22
CA ASN A 403 -58.50 77.50 -47.54
C ASN A 403 -58.85 76.02 -47.70
#